data_AF-A0A351LE88-F1
#
_entry.id   AF-A0A351LE88-F1
#
_cell.length_a   1.000
_cell.length_b   1.000
_cell.length_c   1.000
_cell.angle_alpha   90.00
_cell.angle_beta   90.00
_cell.angle_gamma   90.00
#
_symmetry.space_group_name_H-M   'P 1'
#
loop_
_entity.id
_entity.type
_entity.pdbx_description
1 polymer ?
#
loop_
_entity_poly.entity_id
_entity_poly.type
_entity_poly.pdbx_seq_one_letter_code
_entity_poly.pdbx_strand_id
1 'polypeptide(L)'
;MKQRDLAQIKLLVAAFLLALILYCFGPPAQAYPYPPPLSFSNAQLRGRDFSGQTLQLAEFSNANLQRANFSNADLRGAVLSASILLKANLHGADLTNALVDQVNFTDADLSDAVLAETILLGSIFDGANIAGADFSEAILDSTQIRQLCAKASGINSKTGVATRESLGCR
;
A
#
# COMPACT_ATOMS: atom_id res chain seq x y z
N MET A 1 -59.64 22.63 35.93
CA MET A 1 -58.29 23.07 35.50
C MET A 1 -57.17 22.19 36.08
N LYS A 2 -57.02 22.07 37.41
CA LYS A 2 -55.90 21.36 38.08
C LYS A 2 -55.53 19.93 37.60
N GLN A 3 -56.50 19.10 37.17
CA GLN A 3 -56.25 17.68 36.85
C GLN A 3 -55.66 17.46 35.45
N ARG A 4 -56.02 18.31 34.46
CA ARG A 4 -55.49 18.23 33.09
C ARG A 4 -54.03 18.69 33.03
N ASP A 5 -53.69 19.74 33.78
CA ASP A 5 -52.31 20.26 33.84
C ASP A 5 -51.37 19.26 34.52
N LEU A 6 -51.81 18.59 35.58
CA LEU A 6 -51.02 17.56 36.26
C LEU A 6 -50.76 16.33 35.38
N ALA A 7 -51.73 15.93 34.55
CA ALA A 7 -51.57 14.85 33.59
C ALA A 7 -50.57 15.21 32.47
N GLN A 8 -50.63 16.45 31.96
CA GLN A 8 -49.68 16.93 30.96
C GLN A 8 -48.26 17.04 31.51
N ILE A 9 -48.08 17.54 32.74
CA ILE A 9 -46.77 17.63 33.39
C ILE A 9 -46.17 16.22 33.59
N LYS A 10 -46.96 15.25 34.06
CA LYS A 10 -46.49 13.86 34.20
C LYS A 10 -46.08 13.23 32.87
N LEU A 11 -46.84 13.51 31.80
CA LEU A 11 -46.53 13.02 30.46
C LEU A 11 -45.23 13.63 29.92
N LEU A 12 -45.01 14.93 30.12
CA LEU A 12 -43.78 15.63 29.72
C LEU A 12 -42.56 15.13 30.49
N VAL A 13 -42.68 14.93 31.80
CA VAL A 13 -41.59 14.36 32.63
C VAL A 13 -41.27 12.93 32.19
N ALA A 14 -42.28 12.10 31.94
CA ALA A 14 -42.07 10.74 31.46
C ALA A 14 -41.40 10.70 30.08
N ALA A 15 -41.82 11.57 29.15
CA ALA A 15 -41.21 11.68 27.82
C ALA A 15 -39.75 12.18 27.90
N PHE A 16 -39.47 13.13 28.79
CA PHE A 16 -38.12 13.67 29.00
C PHE A 16 -37.20 12.61 29.63
N LEU A 17 -37.68 11.86 30.63
CA LEU A 17 -36.92 10.75 31.22
C LEU A 17 -36.66 9.63 30.20
N LEU A 18 -37.65 9.29 29.37
CA LEU A 18 -37.48 8.29 28.30
C LEU A 18 -36.44 8.76 27.27
N ALA A 19 -36.47 10.02 26.87
CA ALA A 19 -35.48 10.60 25.96
C ALA A 19 -34.07 10.62 26.57
N LEU A 20 -33.94 10.92 27.87
CA LEU A 20 -32.66 10.87 28.58
C LEU A 20 -32.10 9.44 28.66
N ILE A 21 -32.96 8.46 28.92
CA ILE A 21 -32.58 7.04 28.91
C ILE A 21 -32.12 6.64 27.51
N LEU A 22 -32.88 6.96 26.46
CA LEU A 22 -32.47 6.64 25.08
C LEU A 22 -31.17 7.32 24.68
N TYR A 23 -30.86 8.50 25.24
CA TYR A 23 -29.61 9.20 24.95
C TYR A 23 -28.41 8.64 25.74
N CYS A 24 -28.61 8.24 27.00
CA CYS A 24 -27.57 7.60 27.82
C CYS A 24 -27.31 6.13 27.49
N PHE A 25 -28.27 5.45 26.84
CA PHE A 25 -28.18 4.06 26.38
C PHE A 25 -28.07 3.95 24.86
N GLY A 26 -27.57 4.99 24.18
CA GLY A 26 -27.12 4.85 22.80
C GLY A 26 -26.12 3.68 22.71
N PRO A 27 -26.12 2.91 21.60
CA PRO A 27 -25.18 1.80 21.48
C PRO A 27 -23.77 2.33 21.73
N PRO A 28 -22.95 1.62 22.54
CA PRO A 28 -21.56 2.03 22.76
C PRO A 28 -20.93 2.21 21.38
N ALA A 29 -20.11 3.26 21.22
CA ALA A 29 -19.33 3.47 20.01
C ALA A 29 -18.61 2.16 19.69
N GLN A 30 -19.15 1.40 18.72
CA GLN A 30 -18.59 0.11 18.41
C GLN A 30 -17.28 0.39 17.71
N ALA A 31 -16.18 -0.08 18.30
CA ALA A 31 -14.94 -0.22 17.57
C ALA A 31 -15.24 -1.14 16.38
N TYR A 32 -15.27 -0.54 15.19
CA TYR A 32 -15.41 -1.23 13.94
C TYR A 32 -14.16 -2.11 13.84
N PRO A 33 -14.31 -3.44 13.75
CA PRO A 33 -13.15 -4.32 13.62
C PRO A 33 -12.43 -3.90 12.35
N TYR A 34 -11.29 -3.22 12.49
CA TYR A 34 -10.39 -3.00 11.37
C TYR A 34 -9.90 -4.39 10.98
N PRO A 35 -10.25 -4.89 9.79
CA PRO A 35 -9.71 -6.16 9.35
C PRO A 35 -8.18 -6.05 9.36
N PRO A 36 -7.46 -7.06 9.88
CA PRO A 36 -6.02 -7.04 9.81
C PRO A 36 -5.59 -6.90 8.33
N PRO A 37 -4.47 -6.22 8.06
CA PRO A 37 -3.98 -6.06 6.70
C PRO A 37 -3.84 -7.43 6.02
N LEU A 38 -4.13 -7.47 4.72
CA LEU A 38 -4.04 -8.69 3.92
C LEU A 38 -2.58 -9.18 3.93
N SER A 39 -2.31 -10.31 4.59
CA SER A 39 -0.96 -10.81 4.76
C SER A 39 -0.73 -12.12 4.01
N PHE A 40 0.33 -12.12 3.21
CA PHE A 40 0.91 -13.25 2.49
C PHE A 40 2.34 -13.55 2.98
N SER A 41 2.70 -13.08 4.17
CA SER A 41 4.03 -13.29 4.72
C SER A 41 4.38 -14.78 4.81
N ASN A 42 5.60 -15.14 4.40
CA ASN A 42 6.12 -16.52 4.29
C ASN A 42 5.42 -17.41 3.23
N ALA A 43 4.53 -16.86 2.40
CA ALA A 43 3.79 -17.65 1.43
C ALA A 43 4.66 -18.11 0.24
N GLN A 44 4.29 -19.25 -0.35
CA GLN A 44 4.85 -19.74 -1.62
C GLN A 44 3.91 -19.34 -2.76
N LEU A 45 4.24 -18.26 -3.45
CA LEU A 45 3.40 -17.58 -4.44
C LEU A 45 4.08 -17.49 -5.82
N ARG A 46 4.98 -18.43 -6.12
CA ARG A 46 5.67 -18.51 -7.40
C ARG A 46 4.67 -18.56 -8.56
N GLY A 47 4.83 -17.65 -9.53
CA GLY A 47 4.00 -17.59 -10.73
C GLY A 47 2.56 -17.15 -10.51
N ARG A 48 2.20 -16.66 -9.31
CA ARG A 48 0.82 -16.24 -9.02
C ARG A 48 0.49 -14.94 -9.75
N ASP A 49 -0.76 -14.82 -10.15
CA ASP A 49 -1.28 -13.64 -10.82
C ASP A 49 -2.01 -12.73 -9.82
N PHE A 50 -1.44 -11.53 -9.66
CA PHE A 50 -1.93 -10.41 -8.87
C PHE A 50 -2.17 -9.17 -9.75
N SER A 51 -2.15 -9.32 -11.09
CA SER A 51 -2.27 -8.18 -11.99
C SER A 51 -3.57 -7.41 -11.80
N GLY A 52 -3.46 -6.07 -11.78
CA GLY A 52 -4.58 -5.15 -11.59
C GLY A 52 -5.28 -5.21 -10.22
N GLN A 53 -4.79 -6.01 -9.26
CA GLN A 53 -5.44 -6.14 -7.96
C GLN A 53 -5.16 -4.94 -7.04
N THR A 54 -6.11 -4.66 -6.15
CA THR A 54 -5.93 -3.72 -5.04
C THR A 54 -5.33 -4.46 -3.85
N LEU A 55 -4.05 -4.20 -3.59
CA LEU A 55 -3.21 -4.82 -2.56
C LEU A 55 -2.57 -3.75 -1.66
N GLN A 56 -3.28 -2.63 -1.47
CA GLN A 56 -2.85 -1.56 -0.58
C GLN A 56 -2.61 -2.12 0.83
N LEU A 57 -1.50 -1.72 1.44
CA LEU A 57 -1.10 -2.16 2.79
C LEU A 57 -0.94 -3.68 2.95
N ALA A 58 -0.91 -4.45 1.85
CA ALA A 58 -0.73 -5.89 1.91
C ALA A 58 0.71 -6.23 2.31
N GLU A 59 0.88 -7.31 3.07
CA GLU A 59 2.20 -7.79 3.48
C GLU A 59 2.63 -9.01 2.66
N PHE A 60 3.88 -9.01 2.21
CA PHE A 60 4.50 -10.10 1.49
C PHE A 60 5.83 -10.53 2.12
N SER A 61 6.11 -10.14 3.37
CA SER A 61 7.41 -10.37 4.01
C SER A 61 7.84 -11.85 3.99
N ASN A 62 9.07 -12.12 3.59
CA ASN A 62 9.63 -13.47 3.41
C ASN A 62 8.87 -14.34 2.38
N ALA A 63 8.03 -13.77 1.51
CA ALA A 63 7.32 -14.54 0.50
C ALA A 63 8.21 -14.90 -0.69
N ASN A 64 7.95 -16.08 -1.25
CA ASN A 64 8.51 -16.48 -2.54
C ASN A 64 7.54 -16.07 -3.66
N LEU A 65 7.86 -14.97 -4.33
CA LEU A 65 7.09 -14.33 -5.41
C LEU A 65 7.79 -14.47 -6.77
N GLN A 66 8.66 -15.47 -6.92
CA GLN A 66 9.36 -15.71 -8.18
C GLN A 66 8.38 -15.80 -9.35
N ARG A 67 8.59 -15.00 -10.41
CA ARG A 67 7.73 -14.98 -11.61
C ARG A 67 6.27 -14.60 -11.35
N ALA A 68 5.93 -14.05 -10.17
CA ALA A 68 4.59 -13.54 -9.91
C ALA A 68 4.30 -12.33 -10.82
N ASN A 69 3.02 -12.13 -11.14
CA ASN A 69 2.56 -11.03 -11.97
C ASN A 69 1.81 -9.99 -11.13
N PHE A 70 2.42 -8.85 -10.87
CA PHE A 70 1.85 -7.67 -10.23
C PHE A 70 1.62 -6.53 -11.23
N SER A 71 1.60 -6.81 -12.54
CA SER A 71 1.42 -5.72 -13.52
C SER A 71 0.15 -4.91 -13.25
N ASN A 72 0.29 -3.60 -13.22
CA ASN A 72 -0.77 -2.63 -12.89
C ASN A 72 -1.47 -2.84 -11.54
N ALA A 73 -0.87 -3.62 -10.62
CA ALA A 73 -1.41 -3.76 -9.27
C ALA A 73 -1.22 -2.47 -8.46
N ASP A 74 -2.15 -2.22 -7.54
CA ASP A 74 -2.06 -1.15 -6.55
C ASP A 74 -1.48 -1.73 -5.25
N LEU A 75 -0.18 -1.50 -5.04
CA LEU A 75 0.63 -1.95 -3.90
C LEU A 75 0.99 -0.77 -2.99
N ARG A 76 0.20 0.31 -3.00
CA ARG A 76 0.53 1.49 -2.19
C ARG A 76 0.58 1.14 -0.71
N GLY A 77 1.67 1.55 -0.06
CA GLY A 77 1.94 1.22 1.34
C GLY A 77 2.13 -0.27 1.64
N ALA A 78 2.27 -1.13 0.63
CA ALA A 78 2.54 -2.56 0.85
C ALA A 78 3.88 -2.76 1.56
N VAL A 79 4.01 -3.89 2.25
CA VAL A 79 5.25 -4.28 2.93
C VAL A 79 5.83 -5.51 2.26
N LEU A 80 6.98 -5.34 1.61
CA LEU A 80 7.79 -6.40 1.03
C LEU A 80 9.17 -6.37 1.71
N SER A 81 9.37 -7.20 2.72
CA SER A 81 10.68 -7.35 3.37
C SER A 81 11.25 -8.74 3.11
N ALA A 82 12.55 -8.84 2.81
CA ALA A 82 13.25 -10.12 2.62
C ALA A 82 12.55 -11.08 1.63
N SER A 83 11.88 -10.53 0.61
CA SER A 83 11.05 -11.28 -0.33
C SER A 83 11.78 -11.56 -1.64
N ILE A 84 11.40 -12.64 -2.33
CA ILE A 84 12.03 -13.03 -3.60
C ILE A 84 11.10 -12.72 -4.76
N LEU A 85 11.41 -11.68 -5.54
CA LEU A 85 10.69 -11.27 -6.76
C LEU A 85 11.50 -11.52 -8.04
N LEU A 86 12.40 -12.51 -8.02
CA LEU A 86 13.17 -12.92 -9.20
C LEU A 86 12.24 -13.17 -10.40
N LYS A 87 12.47 -12.45 -11.50
CA LYS A 87 11.68 -12.51 -12.75
C LYS A 87 10.19 -12.17 -12.59
N ALA A 88 9.80 -11.48 -11.51
CA ALA A 88 8.44 -11.01 -11.34
C ALA A 88 8.12 -9.89 -12.33
N ASN A 89 6.85 -9.78 -12.72
CA ASN A 89 6.35 -8.69 -13.55
C ASN A 89 5.67 -7.66 -12.64
N LEU A 90 6.26 -6.48 -12.47
CA LEU A 90 5.68 -5.33 -11.77
C LEU A 90 5.43 -4.16 -12.74
N HIS A 91 5.30 -4.44 -14.04
CA HIS A 91 5.09 -3.41 -15.05
C HIS A 91 3.88 -2.52 -14.69
N GLY A 92 4.10 -1.21 -14.59
CA GLY A 92 3.05 -0.27 -14.23
C GLY A 92 2.48 -0.44 -12.82
N ALA A 93 3.07 -1.24 -11.93
CA ALA A 93 2.58 -1.34 -10.55
C ALA A 93 2.77 -0.02 -9.80
N ASP A 94 1.87 0.29 -8.87
CA ASP A 94 2.00 1.45 -7.98
C ASP A 94 2.42 0.98 -6.59
N LEU A 95 3.69 1.22 -6.24
CA LEU A 95 4.29 0.92 -4.95
C LEU A 95 4.47 2.18 -4.10
N THR A 96 3.75 3.27 -4.38
CA THR A 96 3.94 4.54 -3.64
C THR A 96 3.84 4.30 -2.14
N ASN A 97 4.78 4.85 -1.36
CA ASN A 97 4.87 4.66 0.10
C ASN A 97 5.12 3.21 0.58
N ALA A 98 5.49 2.27 -0.29
CA ALA A 98 5.77 0.90 0.13
C ALA A 98 7.12 0.75 0.86
N LEU A 99 7.15 -0.16 1.84
CA LEU A 99 8.39 -0.63 2.46
C LEU A 99 8.90 -1.84 1.67
N VAL A 100 10.04 -1.69 0.98
CA VAL A 100 10.61 -2.68 0.06
C VAL A 100 12.08 -2.97 0.45
N ASP A 101 12.26 -3.51 1.65
CA ASP A 101 13.58 -3.72 2.26
C ASP A 101 14.13 -5.12 1.97
N GLN A 102 15.39 -5.22 1.53
CA GLN A 102 16.08 -6.49 1.27
C GLN A 102 15.35 -7.42 0.27
N VAL A 103 14.74 -6.85 -0.76
CA VAL A 103 13.99 -7.59 -1.78
C VAL A 103 14.87 -7.94 -2.97
N ASN A 104 14.74 -9.17 -3.47
CA ASN A 104 15.43 -9.59 -4.69
C ASN A 104 14.55 -9.34 -5.93
N PHE A 105 14.86 -8.29 -6.70
CA PHE A 105 14.25 -7.97 -8.00
C PHE A 105 15.10 -8.44 -9.19
N THR A 106 15.96 -9.44 -9.03
CA THR A 106 16.81 -9.91 -10.14
C THR A 106 15.93 -10.29 -11.34
N ASP A 107 16.28 -9.78 -12.53
CA ASP A 107 15.53 -9.96 -13.78
C ASP A 107 14.03 -9.58 -13.72
N ALA A 108 13.59 -8.81 -12.72
CA ALA A 108 12.21 -8.37 -12.62
C ALA A 108 11.91 -7.24 -13.62
N ASP A 109 10.65 -7.15 -14.05
CA ASP A 109 10.18 -6.03 -14.85
C ASP A 109 9.52 -4.98 -13.94
N LEU A 110 10.21 -3.87 -13.70
CA LEU A 110 9.71 -2.69 -12.99
C LEU A 110 9.42 -1.54 -13.97
N SER A 111 9.35 -1.81 -15.27
CA SER A 111 9.09 -0.75 -16.24
C SER A 111 7.77 -0.05 -15.96
N ASP A 112 7.76 1.27 -16.07
CA ASP A 112 6.59 2.13 -15.80
C ASP A 112 6.01 2.04 -14.37
N ALA A 113 6.68 1.34 -13.44
CA ALA A 113 6.25 1.26 -12.05
C ALA A 113 6.46 2.60 -11.33
N VAL A 114 5.57 2.90 -10.37
CA VAL A 114 5.70 4.06 -9.49
C VAL A 114 6.25 3.59 -8.16
N LEU A 115 7.48 3.96 -7.83
CA LEU A 115 8.17 3.65 -6.58
C LEU A 115 8.39 4.92 -5.74
N ALA A 116 7.53 5.92 -5.89
CA ALA A 116 7.65 7.17 -5.17
C ALA A 116 7.56 6.95 -3.65
N GLU A 117 8.43 7.63 -2.89
CA GLU A 117 8.44 7.55 -1.42
C GLU A 117 8.66 6.12 -0.88
N THR A 118 9.25 5.22 -1.66
CA THR A 118 9.55 3.85 -1.21
C THR A 118 10.85 3.77 -0.42
N ILE A 119 10.95 2.79 0.48
CA ILE A 119 12.23 2.42 1.13
C ILE A 119 12.75 1.15 0.46
N LEU A 120 13.83 1.25 -0.31
CA LEU A 120 14.38 0.17 -1.15
C LEU A 120 15.73 -0.37 -0.65
N LEU A 121 16.13 -0.05 0.58
CA LEU A 121 17.44 -0.38 1.13
C LEU A 121 17.72 -1.89 1.09
N GLY A 122 18.97 -2.27 0.74
CA GLY A 122 19.40 -3.66 0.69
C GLY A 122 18.77 -4.51 -0.44
N SER A 123 17.87 -3.95 -1.25
CA SER A 123 17.26 -4.64 -2.39
C SER A 123 18.23 -4.80 -3.58
N ILE A 124 18.07 -5.88 -4.32
CA ILE A 124 18.93 -6.28 -5.45
C ILE A 124 18.19 -6.03 -6.77
N PHE A 125 18.84 -5.35 -7.73
CA PHE A 125 18.25 -4.97 -9.01
C PHE A 125 18.99 -5.52 -10.24
N ASP A 126 19.78 -6.58 -10.08
CA ASP A 126 20.56 -7.17 -11.17
C ASP A 126 19.64 -7.61 -12.32
N GLY A 127 19.90 -7.15 -13.54
CA GLY A 127 19.05 -7.47 -14.70
C GLY A 127 17.64 -6.85 -14.68
N ALA A 128 17.22 -6.17 -13.60
CA ALA A 128 15.89 -5.58 -13.52
C ALA A 128 15.69 -4.50 -14.61
N ASN A 129 14.54 -4.54 -15.29
CA ASN A 129 14.12 -3.51 -16.23
C ASN A 129 13.45 -2.37 -15.45
N ILE A 130 13.98 -1.15 -15.55
CA ILE A 130 13.46 0.03 -14.86
C ILE A 130 13.06 1.15 -15.83
N ALA A 131 12.88 0.85 -17.12
CA ALA A 131 12.55 1.87 -18.11
C ALA A 131 11.21 2.55 -17.76
N GLY A 132 11.22 3.88 -17.61
CA GLY A 132 10.03 4.64 -17.21
C GLY A 132 9.61 4.43 -15.76
N ALA A 133 10.37 3.74 -14.91
CA ALA A 133 10.07 3.68 -13.49
C ALA A 133 10.27 5.05 -12.82
N ASP A 134 9.41 5.40 -11.86
CA ASP A 134 9.52 6.64 -11.07
C ASP A 134 10.05 6.32 -9.66
N PHE A 135 11.21 6.88 -9.32
CA PHE A 135 11.86 6.71 -8.01
C PHE A 135 11.84 8.00 -7.18
N SER A 136 10.91 8.93 -7.45
CA SER A 136 10.83 10.23 -6.77
C SER A 136 10.79 10.04 -5.25
N GLU A 137 11.73 10.65 -4.53
CA GLU A 137 11.86 10.52 -3.07
C GLU A 137 12.04 9.07 -2.55
N ALA A 138 12.42 8.12 -3.42
CA ALA A 138 12.73 6.76 -2.99
C ALA A 138 14.08 6.72 -2.24
N ILE A 139 14.11 5.98 -1.14
CA ILE A 139 15.31 5.80 -0.31
C ILE A 139 16.08 4.59 -0.83
N LEU A 140 17.20 4.88 -1.49
CA LEU A 140 18.16 3.92 -2.03
C LEU A 140 19.56 4.23 -1.48
N ASP A 141 20.43 3.23 -1.37
CA ASP A 141 21.83 3.45 -1.06
C ASP A 141 22.64 3.89 -2.29
N SER A 142 23.83 4.45 -2.07
CA SER A 142 24.68 4.99 -3.13
C SER A 142 25.12 3.96 -4.18
N THR A 143 25.19 2.67 -3.83
CA THR A 143 25.55 1.58 -4.74
C THR A 143 24.36 1.26 -5.63
N GLN A 144 23.16 1.14 -5.05
CA GLN A 144 21.92 0.95 -5.79
C GLN A 144 21.68 2.10 -6.77
N ILE A 145 21.81 3.36 -6.34
CA ILE A 145 21.66 4.53 -7.22
C ILE A 145 22.64 4.44 -8.41
N ARG A 146 23.92 4.16 -8.15
CA ARG A 146 24.94 4.04 -9.20
C ARG A 146 24.59 2.94 -10.22
N GLN A 147 24.16 1.78 -9.73
CA GLN A 147 23.75 0.65 -10.57
C GLN A 147 22.54 1.00 -11.43
N LEU A 148 21.51 1.59 -10.84
CA LEU A 148 20.28 1.96 -11.55
C LEU A 148 20.56 3.07 -12.57
N CYS A 149 21.33 4.10 -12.22
CA CYS A 149 21.70 5.20 -13.13
C CYS A 149 22.46 4.75 -14.39
N ALA A 150 23.18 3.63 -14.34
CA ALA A 150 23.87 3.06 -15.50
C ALA A 150 22.91 2.56 -16.59
N LYS A 151 21.66 2.25 -16.24
CA LYS A 151 20.63 1.70 -17.14
C LYS A 151 19.32 2.49 -17.19
N ALA A 152 19.18 3.51 -16.33
CA ALA A 152 17.98 4.34 -16.22
C ALA A 152 17.69 5.08 -17.54
N SER A 153 16.46 4.94 -18.01
CA SER A 153 15.93 5.55 -19.24
C SER A 153 14.41 5.65 -19.18
N GLY A 154 13.81 6.46 -20.06
CA GLY A 154 12.36 6.59 -20.16
C GLY A 154 11.75 7.65 -19.23
N ILE A 155 10.45 7.85 -19.41
CA ILE A 155 9.59 8.75 -18.64
C ILE A 155 8.39 7.91 -18.19
N ASN A 156 8.03 8.01 -16.92
CA ASN A 156 6.88 7.32 -16.38
C ASN A 156 5.59 7.83 -17.03
N SER A 157 4.74 6.93 -17.52
CA SER A 157 3.53 7.26 -18.25
C SER A 157 2.44 7.88 -17.35
N LYS A 158 2.49 7.61 -16.05
CA LYS A 158 1.50 8.04 -15.05
C LYS A 158 1.89 9.35 -14.39
N THR A 159 3.17 9.51 -14.04
CA THR A 159 3.66 10.69 -13.30
C THR A 159 4.32 11.73 -14.19
N GLY A 160 4.74 11.35 -15.41
CA GLY A 160 5.48 12.23 -16.32
C GLY A 160 6.93 12.51 -15.89
N VAL A 161 7.41 11.84 -14.84
CA VAL A 161 8.77 12.01 -14.31
C VAL A 161 9.76 11.14 -15.09
N ALA A 162 10.91 11.70 -15.44
CA ALA A 162 11.98 10.94 -16.08
C ALA A 162 12.70 10.03 -15.06
N THR A 163 12.88 8.74 -15.38
CA THR A 163 13.52 7.77 -14.46
C THR A 163 14.92 8.20 -14.01
N ARG A 164 15.70 8.83 -14.89
CA ARG A 164 17.04 9.34 -14.55
C ARG A 164 16.99 10.50 -13.58
N GLU A 165 15.98 11.37 -13.71
CA GLU A 165 15.78 12.53 -12.85
C GLU A 165 15.31 12.11 -11.46
N SER A 166 14.33 11.21 -11.39
CA SER A 166 13.82 10.69 -10.12
C SER A 166 14.89 9.97 -9.29
N LEU A 167 15.88 9.35 -9.95
CA LEU A 167 17.03 8.70 -9.31
C LEU A 167 18.15 9.68 -8.91
N GLY A 168 18.06 10.97 -9.28
CA GLY A 168 19.12 11.95 -9.05
C GLY A 168 20.42 11.64 -9.80
N CYS A 169 20.35 10.98 -10.96
CA CYS A 169 21.52 10.64 -11.75
C CYS A 169 22.24 11.90 -12.23
N ARG A 170 23.56 11.97 -12.02
CA ARG A 170 24.43 13.05 -12.50
C ARG A 170 25.19 12.63 -13.77
#